data_AF-A0A0Q7K1H2-F1
#
_entry.id   AF-A0A0Q7K1H2-F1
#
_cell.length_a   1.000
_cell.length_b   1.000
_cell.length_c   1.000
_cell.angle_alpha   90.00
_cell.angle_beta   90.00
_cell.angle_gamma   90.00
#
_symmetry.space_group_name_H-M   'P 1'
#
loop_
_entity.id
_entity.type
_entity.pdbx_description
1 polymer ?
#
loop_
_entity_poly.entity_id
_entity_poly.type
_entity_poly.pdbx_seq_one_letter_code
_entity_poly.pdbx_strand_id
1 'polypeptide(L)'
;MSALVVVAAALSSAWASAGSAAASTTQPTATSEGQAATPSAPPSGTPTSSPAATDPPGGDATATADPTGTSPVTPTFTSTLTLTPTATGTAEPSTTQSARPTGSGSQPATTAGPRRTTARPARPVDSDGPLTPDEVRAQLAQAAALAAERRAVNAGLQAATEQLQALGRQMAVALDQLSQARTAEAAAEHVRLVNVALLNQVAGELTVQRDALGRWARETYAVGGPMAAYEGWLVALEGRSPADVAHSLSVLEQVGVAGGAAVTRLQSAVATQQQSSQRASLAAVQAAAARGRAEAAVKQLRTLQQRARVLSARLQVQQARLMGEGALSAAQQARLKAAEVIVAAAGPATAGASCLGLDTSTFANGMIPAAALCPVWGAPGHLLRADAAEAFRRLSRQYATEFGTPICVTDSYRSLAAQVKVYAEKPQLAAKPGTSNHGRGVAADLCGGIQSFGTAEHAWMVAHAPLSGWFLPTWAGPGGSKPEPWHWEYAG
;
A
#
# COMPACT_ATOMS: atom_id res chain seq x y z
N MET A 1 21.68 -5.36 43.13
CA MET A 1 22.16 -3.96 42.95
C MET A 1 23.41 -3.86 43.83
N SER A 2 24.66 -3.82 43.39
CA SER A 2 25.30 -3.25 42.21
C SER A 2 26.59 -4.06 41.95
N ALA A 3 26.69 -4.69 40.78
CA ALA A 3 27.91 -5.31 40.23
C ALA A 3 27.68 -5.83 38.79
N LEU A 4 26.43 -5.99 38.36
CA LEU A 4 26.05 -6.53 37.06
C LEU A 4 25.89 -5.50 35.91
N VAL A 5 26.25 -4.23 36.13
CA VAL A 5 26.06 -3.16 35.12
C VAL A 5 27.37 -2.77 34.38
N VAL A 6 28.54 -3.25 34.80
CA VAL A 6 29.82 -2.79 34.22
C VAL A 6 30.35 -3.66 33.07
N VAL A 7 29.81 -4.87 32.83
CA VAL A 7 30.30 -5.76 31.74
C VAL A 7 29.48 -5.65 30.45
N ALA A 8 28.29 -5.04 30.48
CA ALA A 8 27.43 -4.93 29.30
C ALA A 8 27.73 -3.73 28.36
N ALA A 9 28.64 -2.84 28.74
CA ALA A 9 28.98 -1.64 27.94
C ALA A 9 30.24 -1.78 27.07
N ALA A 10 30.96 -2.90 27.13
CA ALA A 10 32.26 -3.06 26.45
C ALA A 10 32.23 -3.87 25.14
N LEU A 11 31.07 -4.39 24.71
CA LEU A 11 30.97 -5.21 23.48
C LEU A 11 30.13 -4.59 22.35
N SER A 12 29.59 -3.38 22.53
CA SER A 12 28.82 -2.67 21.48
C SER A 12 29.63 -1.64 20.67
N SER A 13 30.94 -1.48 20.92
CA SER A 13 31.77 -0.45 20.27
C SER A 13 32.74 -0.97 19.20
N ALA A 14 32.72 -2.26 18.84
CA ALA A 14 33.70 -2.84 17.91
C ALA A 14 33.25 -2.97 16.43
N TRP A 15 32.05 -2.50 16.05
CA TRP A 15 31.54 -2.59 14.66
C TRP A 15 30.99 -1.27 14.09
N ALA A 16 31.54 -0.13 14.53
CA ALA A 16 31.14 1.19 14.01
C ALA A 16 32.31 2.05 13.47
N SER A 17 33.50 1.49 13.26
CA SER A 17 34.66 2.28 12.80
C SER A 17 35.48 1.57 11.73
N ALA A 18 34.84 1.22 10.62
CA ALA A 18 35.53 0.90 9.37
C ALA A 18 34.73 1.47 8.19
N GLY A 19 34.91 2.76 7.92
CA GLY A 19 34.28 3.40 6.77
C GLY A 19 34.22 4.91 6.90
N SER A 20 35.38 5.57 6.90
CA SER A 20 35.57 6.95 6.41
C SER A 20 36.99 7.42 6.75
N ALA A 21 37.91 7.29 5.79
CA ALA A 21 39.11 8.12 5.77
C ALA A 21 39.35 8.53 4.32
N ALA A 22 38.97 9.78 4.05
CA ALA A 22 39.23 10.50 2.81
C ALA A 22 40.73 10.65 2.59
N ALA A 23 41.16 10.47 1.34
CA ALA A 23 42.51 10.74 0.90
C ALA A 23 42.71 12.26 0.75
N SER A 24 43.67 12.80 1.50
CA SER A 24 44.22 14.15 1.28
C SER A 24 45.63 14.02 0.72
N THR A 25 45.73 14.45 -0.54
CA THR A 25 46.81 15.14 -1.23
C THR A 25 48.18 15.21 -0.55
N THR A 26 49.16 14.50 -1.13
CA THR A 26 50.56 14.96 -1.23
C THR A 26 51.20 14.39 -2.49
N GLN A 27 51.60 15.29 -3.39
CA GLN A 27 52.52 15.03 -4.50
C GLN A 27 53.95 14.88 -3.94
N PRO A 28 54.84 14.08 -4.57
CA PRO A 28 55.78 14.75 -5.47
C PRO A 28 56.26 13.92 -6.70
N THR A 29 56.59 14.69 -7.73
CA THR A 29 57.66 14.55 -8.74
C THR A 29 57.80 13.32 -9.65
N ALA A 30 57.99 13.66 -10.93
CA ALA A 30 58.07 12.82 -12.11
C ALA A 30 59.46 12.24 -12.40
N THR A 31 59.49 11.11 -13.13
CA THR A 31 60.38 10.73 -14.25
C THR A 31 59.72 9.52 -14.94
N SER A 32 59.11 9.70 -16.12
CA SER A 32 59.64 9.58 -17.49
C SER A 32 59.69 8.15 -18.04
N GLU A 33 59.31 8.04 -19.32
CA GLU A 33 59.29 6.85 -20.21
C GLU A 33 57.99 6.02 -20.11
N GLY A 34 57.14 5.86 -21.13
CA GLY A 34 57.29 6.06 -22.57
C GLY A 34 56.97 4.75 -23.27
N GLN A 35 55.74 4.58 -23.79
CA GLN A 35 55.43 4.02 -25.12
C GLN A 35 53.95 3.65 -25.27
N ALA A 36 53.46 3.93 -26.47
CA ALA A 36 52.09 3.80 -26.94
C ALA A 36 51.77 2.39 -27.47
N ALA A 37 50.51 1.97 -27.38
CA ALA A 37 49.81 1.21 -28.44
C ALA A 37 48.29 1.16 -28.19
N THR A 38 47.57 1.16 -29.30
CA THR A 38 46.14 1.37 -29.56
C THR A 38 45.24 0.14 -29.32
N PRO A 39 43.89 0.27 -29.42
CA PRO A 39 42.92 -0.66 -28.84
C PRO A 39 42.45 -1.76 -29.81
N SER A 40 41.87 -2.84 -29.28
CA SER A 40 41.09 -3.81 -30.07
C SER A 40 39.81 -4.21 -29.32
N ALA A 41 38.71 -4.11 -30.06
CA ALA A 41 37.34 -4.44 -29.69
C ALA A 41 37.06 -5.97 -29.86
N PRO A 42 35.89 -6.47 -29.43
CA PRO A 42 35.67 -7.88 -29.02
C PRO A 42 35.06 -8.74 -30.13
N PRO A 43 34.92 -10.07 -29.91
CA PRO A 43 33.97 -10.86 -30.68
C PRO A 43 32.71 -11.22 -29.88
N SER A 44 31.61 -11.04 -30.59
CA SER A 44 30.23 -11.46 -30.33
C SER A 44 30.06 -12.99 -30.39
N GLY A 45 29.11 -13.51 -29.61
CA GLY A 45 28.56 -14.86 -29.77
C GLY A 45 27.13 -14.93 -29.22
N THR A 46 26.17 -15.15 -30.13
CA THR A 46 24.73 -15.32 -29.86
C THR A 46 24.38 -16.73 -29.36
N PRO A 47 23.22 -16.90 -28.68
CA PRO A 47 22.82 -18.17 -28.05
C PRO A 47 21.93 -19.02 -28.96
N THR A 48 21.95 -20.35 -28.79
CA THR A 48 20.98 -21.26 -29.41
C THR A 48 20.50 -22.32 -28.40
N SER A 49 19.17 -22.45 -28.31
CA SER A 49 18.36 -23.64 -28.01
C SER A 49 18.30 -24.27 -26.61
N SER A 50 17.07 -24.34 -26.09
CA SER A 50 16.50 -25.33 -25.15
C SER A 50 15.19 -25.85 -25.78
N PRO A 51 14.49 -26.90 -25.31
CA PRO A 51 14.77 -27.84 -24.21
C PRO A 51 14.54 -29.34 -24.57
N ALA A 52 14.94 -30.25 -23.68
CA ALA A 52 14.46 -31.64 -23.67
C ALA A 52 13.92 -31.99 -22.28
N ALA A 53 12.70 -32.52 -22.27
CA ALA A 53 11.96 -32.97 -21.10
C ALA A 53 12.41 -34.37 -20.66
N THR A 54 12.39 -34.62 -19.35
CA THR A 54 12.54 -35.95 -18.76
C THR A 54 11.40 -36.20 -17.77
N ASP A 55 10.66 -37.26 -18.02
CA ASP A 55 9.61 -37.84 -17.16
C ASP A 55 10.16 -38.38 -15.84
N PRO A 56 9.33 -38.47 -14.77
CA PRO A 56 9.58 -39.35 -13.63
C PRO A 56 8.80 -40.68 -13.73
N PRO A 57 9.27 -41.76 -13.07
CA PRO A 57 8.67 -43.09 -13.17
C PRO A 57 7.51 -43.30 -12.20
N GLY A 58 6.56 -44.15 -12.61
CA GLY A 58 5.42 -44.61 -11.83
C GLY A 58 5.78 -45.66 -10.76
N GLY A 59 4.88 -45.80 -9.79
CA GLY A 59 4.91 -46.83 -8.75
C GLY A 59 3.54 -46.97 -8.09
N ASP A 60 2.86 -48.06 -8.44
CA ASP A 60 1.88 -48.88 -7.72
C ASP A 60 0.99 -48.27 -6.62
N ALA A 61 -0.31 -48.19 -6.94
CA ALA A 61 -1.40 -48.10 -5.96
C ALA A 61 -2.21 -49.41 -5.99
N THR A 62 -2.17 -50.16 -4.89
CA THR A 62 -2.99 -51.35 -4.67
C THR A 62 -4.39 -50.94 -4.22
N ALA A 63 -5.40 -51.50 -4.89
CA ALA A 63 -6.81 -51.32 -4.61
C ALA A 63 -7.26 -52.05 -3.33
N THR A 64 -8.15 -51.43 -2.56
CA THR A 64 -9.10 -52.16 -1.70
C THR A 64 -10.45 -51.44 -1.80
N ALA A 65 -11.50 -52.21 -2.04
CA ALA A 65 -12.85 -51.77 -2.35
C ALA A 65 -13.76 -51.71 -1.09
N ASP A 66 -14.57 -50.65 -1.02
CA ASP A 66 -16.02 -50.56 -0.67
C ASP A 66 -16.56 -50.99 0.72
N PRO A 67 -17.83 -50.66 1.09
CA PRO A 67 -18.69 -49.53 0.69
C PRO A 67 -19.47 -48.91 1.89
N THR A 68 -20.01 -47.68 1.71
CA THR A 68 -21.35 -47.19 2.18
C THR A 68 -21.38 -45.68 1.85
N GLY A 69 -22.27 -45.10 1.05
CA GLY A 69 -23.66 -45.44 0.78
C GLY A 69 -24.57 -44.43 1.49
N THR A 70 -24.67 -43.19 0.99
CA THR A 70 -25.91 -42.36 1.00
C THR A 70 -25.70 -40.96 0.39
N SER A 71 -26.60 -40.62 -0.51
CA SER A 71 -26.96 -39.29 -1.03
C SER A 71 -28.40 -39.42 -1.54
N PRO A 72 -29.17 -38.36 -1.83
CA PRO A 72 -28.94 -36.92 -1.60
C PRO A 72 -30.16 -36.21 -0.96
N VAL A 73 -30.02 -34.96 -0.51
CA VAL A 73 -31.15 -34.03 -0.45
C VAL A 73 -30.70 -32.65 -0.94
N THR A 74 -31.22 -32.27 -2.10
CA THR A 74 -31.22 -30.92 -2.66
C THR A 74 -32.30 -30.09 -1.97
N PRO A 75 -32.11 -28.78 -1.79
CA PRO A 75 -33.20 -27.89 -2.15
C PRO A 75 -32.76 -26.79 -3.11
N THR A 76 -33.46 -26.76 -4.24
CA THR A 76 -33.60 -25.65 -5.17
C THR A 76 -34.35 -24.52 -4.48
N PHE A 77 -33.77 -23.32 -4.40
CA PHE A 77 -34.54 -22.11 -4.13
C PHE A 77 -34.53 -21.22 -5.37
N THR A 78 -35.65 -21.29 -6.08
CA THR A 78 -36.06 -20.33 -7.10
C THR A 78 -36.67 -19.13 -6.38
N SER A 79 -36.08 -17.93 -6.53
CA SER A 79 -36.74 -16.68 -6.16
C SER A 79 -37.01 -15.86 -7.42
N THR A 80 -38.16 -16.15 -8.02
CA THR A 80 -38.93 -15.21 -8.85
C THR A 80 -39.62 -14.20 -7.94
N LEU A 81 -39.37 -12.90 -8.14
CA LEU A 81 -40.25 -11.84 -7.63
C LEU A 81 -40.96 -11.18 -8.81
N THR A 82 -42.23 -11.50 -8.90
CA THR A 82 -43.22 -10.92 -9.81
C THR A 82 -43.64 -9.55 -9.29
N LEU A 83 -43.59 -8.56 -10.18
CA LEU A 83 -44.21 -7.26 -10.06
C LEU A 83 -45.74 -7.39 -10.12
N THR A 84 -46.48 -6.69 -9.26
CA THR A 84 -47.81 -6.16 -9.63
C THR A 84 -48.19 -4.92 -8.78
N PRO A 85 -49.00 -4.00 -9.33
CA PRO A 85 -49.07 -2.58 -8.98
C PRO A 85 -50.39 -2.18 -8.30
N THR A 86 -50.58 -0.88 -8.02
CA THR A 86 -51.84 -0.07 -7.85
C THR A 86 -51.55 1.03 -6.80
N ALA A 87 -51.87 2.33 -6.89
CA ALA A 87 -52.55 3.24 -7.82
C ALA A 87 -52.23 4.69 -7.34
N THR A 88 -51.88 5.61 -8.25
CA THR A 88 -52.72 6.73 -8.76
C THR A 88 -52.70 8.01 -7.90
N GLY A 89 -52.31 9.12 -8.52
CA GLY A 89 -52.41 10.47 -7.94
C GLY A 89 -51.80 11.54 -8.83
N THR A 90 -52.43 11.80 -9.98
CA THR A 90 -52.14 12.87 -10.95
C THR A 90 -52.66 14.22 -10.46
N ALA A 91 -51.88 15.31 -10.59
CA ALA A 91 -52.39 16.62 -11.04
C ALA A 91 -51.23 17.63 -11.25
N GLU A 92 -51.21 18.21 -12.44
CA GLU A 92 -50.38 19.32 -12.91
C GLU A 92 -51.21 20.65 -12.83
N PRO A 93 -50.76 21.82 -13.35
CA PRO A 93 -50.53 23.03 -12.58
C PRO A 93 -51.58 24.15 -12.82
N SER A 94 -51.48 25.26 -12.09
CA SER A 94 -52.25 26.48 -12.41
C SER A 94 -51.42 27.74 -12.23
N THR A 95 -51.39 28.52 -13.30
CA THR A 95 -50.90 29.89 -13.44
C THR A 95 -51.94 30.87 -12.91
N THR A 96 -51.54 31.96 -12.24
CA THR A 96 -52.27 33.25 -12.33
C THR A 96 -51.35 34.44 -12.02
N GLN A 97 -51.51 35.47 -12.84
CA GLN A 97 -50.87 36.78 -12.83
C GLN A 97 -51.45 37.76 -11.79
N SER A 98 -50.62 38.76 -11.47
CA SER A 98 -50.94 40.19 -11.24
C SER A 98 -51.68 40.61 -9.96
N ALA A 99 -51.04 41.48 -9.16
CA ALA A 99 -51.44 42.89 -9.04
C ALA A 99 -50.47 43.69 -8.14
N ARG A 100 -50.10 44.87 -8.63
CA ARG A 100 -49.47 46.00 -7.93
C ARG A 100 -50.49 46.70 -7.04
N PRO A 101 -50.06 47.41 -5.97
CA PRO A 101 -50.68 48.70 -5.68
C PRO A 101 -49.66 49.83 -5.52
N THR A 102 -50.02 50.95 -6.13
CA THR A 102 -49.53 52.31 -5.89
C THR A 102 -50.11 52.86 -4.58
N GLY A 103 -49.32 53.61 -3.81
CA GLY A 103 -49.80 54.37 -2.66
C GLY A 103 -48.84 55.50 -2.32
N SER A 104 -49.20 56.72 -2.76
CA SER A 104 -48.61 58.00 -2.38
C SER A 104 -49.13 58.42 -0.99
N GLY A 105 -48.30 59.07 -0.17
CA GLY A 105 -48.80 59.70 1.07
C GLY A 105 -47.75 60.11 2.10
N SER A 106 -47.25 61.34 1.95
CA SER A 106 -47.07 62.34 3.02
C SER A 106 -46.04 62.13 4.15
N GLN A 107 -45.03 63.01 4.16
CA GLN A 107 -44.23 63.39 5.34
C GLN A 107 -45.07 64.14 6.39
N PRO A 108 -44.54 64.26 7.62
CA PRO A 108 -44.23 65.61 8.11
C PRO A 108 -42.79 65.77 8.61
N ALA A 109 -42.28 67.00 8.45
CA ALA A 109 -40.98 67.47 8.87
C ALA A 109 -40.95 67.91 10.34
N THR A 110 -39.84 67.68 11.04
CA THR A 110 -39.41 68.48 12.20
C THR A 110 -37.89 68.58 12.29
N THR A 111 -37.44 69.83 12.13
CA THR A 111 -36.42 70.58 12.91
C THR A 111 -34.93 70.25 12.77
N ALA A 112 -34.20 71.30 12.38
CA ALA A 112 -32.77 71.38 12.11
C ALA A 112 -31.88 71.47 13.36
N GLY A 113 -30.67 70.92 13.25
CA GLY A 113 -29.50 71.19 14.11
C GLY A 113 -28.24 71.40 13.24
N PRO A 114 -27.22 72.15 13.70
CA PRO A 114 -26.34 72.90 12.81
C PRO A 114 -25.24 72.07 12.14
N ARG A 115 -24.99 72.47 10.89
CA ARG A 115 -23.99 71.99 9.94
C ARG A 115 -22.57 72.22 10.45
N ARG A 116 -21.74 71.16 10.49
CA ARG A 116 -20.28 71.28 10.45
C ARG A 116 -19.79 70.85 9.07
N THR A 117 -19.24 71.82 8.36
CA THR A 117 -18.66 71.73 7.03
C THR A 117 -17.34 70.96 7.04
N THR A 118 -17.27 69.84 6.32
CA THR A 118 -16.03 69.41 5.66
C THR A 118 -16.32 69.32 4.17
N ALA A 119 -15.56 70.06 3.39
CA ALA A 119 -15.69 70.15 1.96
C ALA A 119 -15.45 68.78 1.32
N ARG A 120 -16.48 68.23 0.68
CA ARG A 120 -16.34 67.14 -0.29
C ARG A 120 -15.68 67.73 -1.54
N PRO A 121 -14.58 67.16 -2.07
CA PRO A 121 -14.08 67.59 -3.37
C PRO A 121 -15.20 67.40 -4.40
N ALA A 122 -15.39 68.41 -5.24
CA ALA A 122 -16.44 68.43 -6.25
C ALA A 122 -16.41 67.13 -7.08
N ARG A 123 -17.54 66.42 -7.10
CA ARG A 123 -17.77 65.34 -8.04
C ARG A 123 -17.81 65.98 -9.43
N PRO A 124 -17.08 65.47 -10.44
CA PRO A 124 -17.29 65.90 -11.81
C PRO A 124 -18.78 65.71 -12.13
N VAL A 125 -19.38 66.76 -12.68
CA VAL A 125 -20.78 66.80 -13.09
C VAL A 125 -21.01 65.60 -14.03
N ASP A 126 -21.99 64.77 -13.71
CA ASP A 126 -22.46 63.71 -14.60
C ASP A 126 -22.94 64.39 -15.90
N SER A 127 -22.15 64.28 -16.96
CA SER A 127 -22.51 64.72 -18.30
C SER A 127 -23.47 63.68 -18.88
N ASP A 128 -24.77 63.86 -18.65
CA ASP A 128 -25.87 63.10 -19.28
C ASP A 128 -26.03 63.46 -20.78
N GLY A 129 -24.94 63.39 -21.53
CA GLY A 129 -24.94 63.40 -22.99
C GLY A 129 -24.70 61.98 -23.52
N PRO A 130 -25.23 61.62 -24.71
CA PRO A 130 -24.89 60.34 -25.33
C PRO A 130 -23.36 60.24 -25.47
N LEU A 131 -22.80 59.07 -25.11
CA LEU A 131 -21.36 58.80 -25.21
C LEU A 131 -20.83 59.24 -26.57
N THR A 132 -19.74 59.98 -26.57
CA THR A 132 -19.06 60.37 -27.80
C THR A 132 -18.55 59.11 -28.53
N PRO A 133 -18.40 59.14 -29.86
CA PRO A 133 -17.85 58.01 -30.61
C PRO A 133 -16.47 57.54 -30.10
N ASP A 134 -15.66 58.43 -29.53
CA ASP A 134 -14.36 58.09 -28.97
C ASP A 134 -14.47 57.42 -27.59
N GLU A 135 -15.42 57.83 -26.74
CA GLU A 135 -15.71 57.15 -25.46
C GLU A 135 -16.27 55.74 -25.69
N VAL A 136 -17.16 55.56 -26.67
CA VAL A 136 -17.64 54.22 -27.06
C VAL A 136 -16.47 53.36 -27.54
N ARG A 137 -15.57 53.90 -28.35
CA ARG A 137 -14.38 53.18 -28.84
C ARG A 137 -13.43 52.80 -27.70
N ALA A 138 -13.23 53.68 -26.73
CA ALA A 138 -12.43 53.42 -25.54
C ALA A 138 -13.05 52.33 -24.64
N GLN A 139 -14.37 52.39 -24.41
CA GLN A 139 -15.08 51.37 -23.66
C GLN A 139 -15.05 49.99 -24.35
N LEU A 140 -15.20 49.94 -25.67
CA LEU A 140 -15.06 48.71 -26.45
C LEU A 140 -13.63 48.15 -26.38
N ALA A 141 -12.61 48.99 -26.45
CA ALA A 141 -11.22 48.58 -26.29
C ALA A 141 -10.95 48.00 -24.89
N GLN A 142 -11.47 48.64 -23.84
CA GLN A 142 -11.37 48.16 -22.46
C GLN A 142 -12.11 46.82 -22.28
N ALA A 143 -13.31 46.67 -22.83
CA ALA A 143 -14.07 45.43 -22.80
C ALA A 143 -13.33 44.29 -23.54
N ALA A 144 -12.70 44.60 -24.68
CA ALA A 144 -11.88 43.65 -25.43
C ALA A 144 -10.64 43.19 -24.64
N ALA A 145 -9.98 44.12 -23.94
CA ALA A 145 -8.84 43.81 -23.06
C ALA A 145 -9.25 42.88 -21.90
N LEU A 146 -10.34 43.19 -21.20
CA LEU A 146 -10.89 42.33 -20.13
C LEU A 146 -11.33 40.95 -20.66
N ALA A 147 -11.89 40.88 -21.87
CA ALA A 147 -12.25 39.61 -22.50
C ALA A 147 -11.01 38.79 -22.92
N ALA A 148 -9.91 39.45 -23.31
CA ALA A 148 -8.64 38.78 -23.57
C ALA A 148 -8.00 38.26 -22.28
N GLU A 149 -8.01 39.05 -21.21
CA GLU A 149 -7.53 38.65 -19.88
C GLU A 149 -8.29 37.43 -19.35
N ARG A 150 -9.63 37.45 -19.35
CA ARG A 150 -10.44 36.29 -18.93
C ARG A 150 -10.16 35.04 -19.74
N ARG A 151 -9.98 35.16 -21.06
CA ARG A 151 -9.59 34.02 -21.92
C ARG A 151 -8.22 33.47 -21.54
N ALA A 152 -7.23 34.35 -21.31
CA ALA A 152 -5.90 33.93 -20.89
C ALA A 152 -5.91 33.22 -19.52
N VAL A 153 -6.68 33.73 -18.56
CA VAL A 153 -6.77 33.10 -17.25
C VAL A 153 -7.56 31.78 -17.29
N ASN A 154 -8.64 31.69 -18.09
CA ASN A 154 -9.35 30.42 -18.31
C ASN A 154 -8.44 29.37 -18.97
N ALA A 155 -7.65 29.76 -19.98
CA ALA A 155 -6.66 28.87 -20.60
C ALA A 155 -5.59 28.41 -19.59
N GLY A 156 -5.13 29.32 -18.72
CA GLY A 156 -4.22 29.01 -17.63
C GLY A 156 -4.80 28.00 -16.63
N LEU A 157 -6.09 28.16 -16.27
CA LEU A 157 -6.80 27.23 -15.39
C LEU A 157 -6.91 25.84 -16.00
N GLN A 158 -7.23 25.76 -17.29
CA GLN A 158 -7.30 24.50 -18.02
C GLN A 158 -5.94 23.81 -18.04
N ALA A 159 -4.87 24.53 -18.41
CA ALA A 159 -3.51 23.98 -18.42
C ALA A 159 -3.06 23.49 -17.03
N ALA A 160 -3.40 24.24 -15.97
CA ALA A 160 -3.10 23.83 -14.59
C ALA A 160 -3.89 22.57 -14.18
N THR A 161 -5.14 22.45 -14.63
CA THR A 161 -5.97 21.26 -14.41
C THR A 161 -5.37 20.05 -15.13
N GLU A 162 -4.97 20.20 -16.39
CA GLU A 162 -4.29 19.15 -17.16
C GLU A 162 -2.98 18.68 -16.50
N GLN A 163 -2.20 19.62 -15.95
CA GLN A 163 -0.99 19.30 -15.19
C GLN A 163 -1.31 18.50 -13.92
N LEU A 164 -2.36 18.86 -13.19
CA LEU A 164 -2.79 18.13 -11.99
C LEU A 164 -3.25 16.71 -12.35
N GLN A 165 -4.02 16.55 -13.44
CA GLN A 165 -4.44 15.24 -13.93
C GLN A 165 -3.25 14.38 -14.37
N ALA A 166 -2.27 14.95 -15.07
CA ALA A 166 -1.06 14.26 -15.45
C ALA A 166 -0.24 13.81 -14.23
N LEU A 167 -0.18 14.64 -13.20
CA LEU A 167 0.46 14.28 -11.94
C LEU A 167 -0.32 13.21 -11.17
N GLY A 168 -1.66 13.26 -11.19
CA GLY A 168 -2.53 12.21 -10.65
C GLY A 168 -2.21 10.84 -11.26
N ARG A 169 -2.05 10.77 -12.59
CA ARG A 169 -1.61 9.53 -13.28
C ARG A 169 -0.22 9.06 -12.82
N GLN A 170 0.75 9.97 -12.64
CA GLN A 170 2.06 9.61 -12.10
C GLN A 170 1.98 9.08 -10.67
N MET A 171 1.10 9.68 -9.85
CA MET A 171 0.84 9.23 -8.48
C MET A 171 0.17 7.85 -8.45
N ALA A 172 -0.76 7.56 -9.38
CA ALA A 172 -1.37 6.23 -9.48
C ALA A 172 -0.31 5.14 -9.71
N VAL A 173 0.62 5.37 -10.64
CA VAL A 173 1.75 4.45 -10.90
C VAL A 173 2.65 4.31 -9.68
N ALA A 174 2.96 5.41 -9.00
CA ALA A 174 3.78 5.38 -7.78
C ALA A 174 3.10 4.66 -6.62
N LEU A 175 1.77 4.79 -6.47
CA LEU A 175 0.98 4.08 -5.47
C LEU A 175 0.94 2.57 -5.76
N ASP A 176 0.78 2.17 -7.02
CA ASP A 176 0.85 0.77 -7.43
C ASP A 176 2.24 0.17 -7.14
N GLN A 177 3.31 0.88 -7.52
CA GLN A 177 4.68 0.50 -7.20
C GLN A 177 4.91 0.35 -5.69
N LEU A 178 4.34 1.25 -4.89
CA LEU A 178 4.39 1.18 -3.43
C LEU A 178 3.61 -0.02 -2.87
N SER A 179 2.42 -0.30 -3.40
CA SER A 179 1.60 -1.47 -3.03
C SER A 179 2.36 -2.78 -3.29
N GLN A 180 2.95 -2.90 -4.48
CA GLN A 180 3.77 -4.04 -4.87
C GLN A 180 5.03 -4.16 -4.01
N ALA A 181 5.73 -3.05 -3.74
CA ALA A 181 6.93 -3.05 -2.92
C ALA A 181 6.66 -3.47 -1.47
N ARG A 182 5.56 -3.00 -0.86
CA ARG A 182 5.14 -3.43 0.49
C ARG A 182 4.76 -4.90 0.55
N THR A 183 4.10 -5.40 -0.49
CA THR A 183 3.76 -6.83 -0.59
C THR A 183 5.02 -7.68 -0.67
N ALA A 184 5.99 -7.26 -1.49
CA ALA A 184 7.28 -7.94 -1.61
C ALA A 184 8.10 -7.86 -0.31
N GLU A 185 8.08 -6.72 0.38
CA GLU A 185 8.72 -6.55 1.70
C GLU A 185 8.14 -7.51 2.73
N ALA A 186 6.81 -7.56 2.87
CA ALA A 186 6.15 -8.46 3.83
C ALA A 186 6.45 -9.94 3.53
N ALA A 187 6.46 -10.32 2.24
CA ALA A 187 6.81 -11.68 1.83
C ALA A 187 8.28 -12.02 2.15
N ALA A 188 9.21 -11.12 1.84
CA ALA A 188 10.63 -11.32 2.12
C ALA A 188 10.92 -11.38 3.63
N GLU A 189 10.22 -10.56 4.43
CA GLU A 189 10.33 -10.58 5.89
C GLU A 189 9.80 -11.89 6.48
N HIS A 190 8.69 -12.41 5.97
CA HIS A 190 8.20 -13.73 6.37
C HIS A 190 9.24 -14.84 6.09
N VAL A 191 9.83 -14.85 4.90
CA VAL A 191 10.89 -15.79 4.53
C VAL A 191 12.10 -15.65 5.46
N ARG A 192 12.50 -14.41 5.79
CA ARG A 192 13.58 -14.14 6.75
C ARG A 192 13.28 -14.73 8.12
N LEU A 193 12.09 -14.48 8.66
CA LEU A 193 11.68 -14.98 9.98
C LEU A 193 11.66 -16.51 10.02
N VAL A 194 11.14 -17.18 8.99
CA VAL A 194 11.14 -18.65 8.88
C VAL A 194 12.56 -19.21 8.86
N ASN A 195 13.47 -18.61 8.08
CA ASN A 195 14.85 -19.09 8.01
C ASN A 195 15.64 -18.83 9.30
N VAL A 196 15.37 -17.72 10.00
CA VAL A 196 15.96 -17.46 11.32
C VAL A 196 15.45 -18.46 12.37
N ALA A 197 14.16 -18.77 12.38
CA ALA A 197 13.60 -19.78 13.26
C ALA A 197 14.20 -21.16 13.01
N LEU A 198 14.34 -21.56 11.74
CA LEU A 198 15.00 -22.80 11.35
C LEU A 198 16.47 -22.83 11.80
N LEU A 199 17.22 -21.74 11.59
CA LEU A 199 18.61 -21.65 12.04
C LEU A 199 18.73 -21.84 13.56
N ASN A 200 17.83 -21.24 14.34
CA ASN A 200 17.81 -21.40 15.79
C ASN A 200 17.51 -22.84 16.21
N GLN A 201 16.57 -23.51 15.52
CA GLN A 201 16.28 -24.92 15.75
C GLN A 201 17.50 -25.80 15.48
N VAL A 202 18.15 -25.63 14.32
CA VAL A 202 19.34 -26.39 13.93
C VAL A 202 20.52 -26.11 14.86
N ALA A 203 20.67 -24.88 15.37
CA ALA A 203 21.68 -24.55 16.38
C ALA A 203 21.43 -25.31 17.70
N GLY A 204 20.16 -25.47 18.09
CA GLY A 204 19.76 -26.31 19.22
C GLY A 204 20.12 -27.79 18.99
N GLU A 205 19.79 -28.33 17.83
CA GLU A 205 20.12 -29.71 17.46
C GLU A 205 21.64 -29.96 17.46
N LEU A 206 22.42 -29.02 16.93
CA LEU A 206 23.89 -29.08 16.96
C LEU A 206 24.43 -29.13 18.39
N THR A 207 23.82 -28.37 19.31
CA THR A 207 24.19 -28.39 20.74
C THR A 207 23.91 -29.77 21.34
N VAL A 208 22.73 -30.35 21.08
CA VAL A 208 22.37 -31.70 21.51
C VAL A 208 23.36 -32.75 20.97
N GLN A 209 23.77 -32.65 19.70
CA GLN A 209 24.74 -33.60 19.12
C GLN A 209 26.14 -33.44 19.72
N ARG A 210 26.58 -32.21 20.03
CA ARG A 210 27.85 -31.96 20.74
C ARG A 210 27.84 -32.57 22.14
N ASP A 211 26.75 -32.40 22.88
CA ASP A 211 26.60 -32.99 24.21
C ASP A 211 26.55 -34.51 24.17
N ALA A 212 25.88 -35.09 23.17
CA ALA A 212 25.85 -36.53 22.95
C ALA A 212 27.25 -37.09 22.65
N LEU A 213 28.03 -36.42 21.79
CA LEU A 213 29.41 -36.80 21.53
C LEU A 213 30.27 -36.68 22.80
N GLY A 214 30.08 -35.61 23.58
CA GLY A 214 30.78 -35.43 24.86
C GLY A 214 30.44 -36.50 25.91
N ARG A 215 29.16 -36.92 26.00
CA ARG A 215 28.74 -38.04 26.86
C ARG A 215 29.37 -39.35 26.40
N TRP A 216 29.26 -39.67 25.11
CA TRP A 216 29.89 -40.86 24.53
C TRP A 216 31.41 -40.88 24.79
N ALA A 217 32.10 -39.75 24.61
CA ALA A 217 33.53 -39.65 24.87
C ALA A 217 33.89 -39.90 26.34
N ARG A 218 33.09 -39.38 27.29
CA ARG A 218 33.27 -39.61 28.73
C ARG A 218 32.96 -41.04 29.14
N GLU A 219 31.87 -41.62 28.64
CA GLU A 219 31.53 -43.03 28.87
C GLU A 219 32.62 -43.95 28.33
N THR A 220 33.06 -43.70 27.09
CA THR A 220 34.17 -44.44 26.48
C THR A 220 35.42 -44.30 27.34
N TYR A 221 35.79 -43.10 27.80
CA TYR A 221 36.94 -42.89 28.69
C TYR A 221 36.79 -43.57 30.06
N ALA A 222 35.60 -43.53 30.67
CA ALA A 222 35.34 -44.12 31.99
C ALA A 222 35.31 -45.66 31.95
N VAL A 223 34.82 -46.24 30.84
CA VAL A 223 34.94 -47.67 30.52
C VAL A 223 36.36 -48.00 30.01
N GLY A 224 37.20 -46.97 29.81
CA GLY A 224 38.68 -47.00 29.76
C GLY A 224 39.34 -46.61 28.43
N GLY A 225 38.60 -46.10 27.44
CA GLY A 225 39.14 -45.53 26.20
C GLY A 225 39.98 -46.52 25.38
N PRO A 226 40.87 -46.06 24.50
CA PRO A 226 41.83 -46.94 23.82
C PRO A 226 42.62 -47.83 24.78
N MET A 227 42.85 -47.39 26.03
CA MET A 227 43.48 -48.19 27.08
C MET A 227 42.62 -49.37 27.56
N ALA A 228 41.30 -49.25 27.67
CA ALA A 228 40.42 -50.40 27.87
C ALA A 228 40.04 -51.12 26.59
N ALA A 229 40.28 -50.52 25.42
CA ALA A 229 40.39 -51.33 24.23
C ALA A 229 41.62 -52.25 24.35
N TYR A 230 42.77 -51.75 24.81
CA TYR A 230 43.96 -52.57 25.09
C TYR A 230 43.73 -53.56 26.25
N GLU A 231 43.10 -53.18 27.36
CA GLU A 231 42.72 -54.13 28.42
C GLU A 231 41.63 -55.10 27.94
N GLY A 232 40.68 -54.67 27.11
CA GLY A 232 39.66 -55.52 26.50
C GLY A 232 40.27 -56.52 25.52
N TRP A 233 41.32 -56.12 24.78
CA TRP A 233 42.15 -57.02 23.97
C TRP A 233 42.97 -57.95 24.84
N LEU A 234 43.55 -57.49 25.97
CA LEU A 234 44.25 -58.34 26.92
C LEU A 234 43.31 -59.34 27.61
N VAL A 235 42.13 -58.93 28.03
CA VAL A 235 41.06 -59.79 28.59
C VAL A 235 40.51 -60.75 27.54
N ALA A 236 40.38 -60.31 26.29
CA ALA A 236 40.04 -61.20 25.17
C ALA A 236 41.15 -62.20 24.86
N LEU A 237 42.42 -61.84 25.06
CA LEU A 237 43.58 -62.74 24.89
C LEU A 237 43.79 -63.69 26.09
N GLU A 238 43.38 -63.29 27.30
CA GLU A 238 43.41 -64.09 28.53
C GLU A 238 42.13 -64.90 28.76
N GLY A 239 41.12 -64.75 27.90
CA GLY A 239 39.83 -65.43 27.98
C GLY A 239 40.00 -66.95 28.03
N ARG A 240 39.44 -67.58 29.08
CA ARG A 240 39.60 -69.03 29.31
C ARG A 240 38.63 -69.88 28.48
N SER A 241 37.64 -69.27 27.85
CA SER A 241 36.66 -69.93 26.98
C SER A 241 36.35 -69.09 25.73
N PRO A 242 35.95 -69.74 24.62
CA PRO A 242 35.53 -69.03 23.40
C PRO A 242 34.39 -68.03 23.61
N ALA A 243 33.52 -68.24 24.60
CA ALA A 243 32.40 -67.35 24.91
C ALA A 243 32.85 -66.03 25.55
N ASP A 244 33.87 -66.09 26.43
CA ASP A 244 34.43 -64.89 27.08
C ASP A 244 35.12 -63.99 26.07
N VAL A 245 35.84 -64.58 25.12
CA VAL A 245 36.50 -63.87 24.02
C VAL A 245 35.47 -63.22 23.09
N ALA A 246 34.40 -63.96 22.72
CA ALA A 246 33.35 -63.44 21.85
C ALA A 246 32.59 -62.26 22.50
N HIS A 247 32.34 -62.32 23.80
CA HIS A 247 31.71 -61.22 24.53
C HIS A 247 32.58 -59.96 24.51
N SER A 248 33.87 -60.05 24.85
CA SER A 248 34.80 -58.91 24.84
C SER A 248 34.96 -58.29 23.45
N LEU A 249 35.00 -59.11 22.38
CA LEU A 249 35.05 -58.61 21.01
C LEU A 249 33.77 -57.87 20.60
N SER A 250 32.59 -58.35 21.00
CA SER A 250 31.31 -57.69 20.70
C SER A 250 31.19 -56.31 21.35
N VAL A 251 31.73 -56.14 22.56
CA VAL A 251 31.75 -54.86 23.26
C VAL A 251 32.65 -53.85 22.54
N LEU A 252 33.82 -54.29 22.06
CA LEU A 252 34.74 -53.43 21.30
C LEU A 252 34.14 -52.97 19.96
N GLU A 253 33.48 -53.89 19.24
CA GLU A 253 32.79 -53.57 17.99
C GLU A 253 31.66 -52.56 18.21
N GLN A 254 30.84 -52.75 19.26
CA GLN A 254 29.73 -51.87 19.59
C GLN A 254 30.19 -50.45 19.95
N VAL A 255 31.29 -50.29 20.68
CA VAL A 255 31.87 -48.98 21.00
C VAL A 255 32.35 -48.26 19.74
N GLY A 256 33.01 -48.97 18.82
CA GLY A 256 33.46 -48.44 17.54
C GLY A 256 32.31 -47.95 16.66
N VAL A 257 31.25 -48.76 16.54
CA VAL A 257 30.02 -48.40 15.79
C VAL A 257 29.32 -47.19 16.40
N ALA A 258 29.17 -47.15 17.73
CA ALA A 258 28.52 -46.04 18.43
C ALA A 258 29.28 -44.71 18.25
N GLY A 259 30.61 -44.76 18.30
CA GLY A 259 31.48 -43.60 18.07
C GLY A 259 31.40 -43.08 16.64
N GLY A 260 31.50 -43.98 15.65
CA GLY A 260 31.32 -43.64 14.25
C GLY A 260 29.98 -42.94 14.00
N ALA A 261 28.89 -43.49 14.55
CA ALA A 261 27.57 -42.90 14.42
C ALA A 261 27.44 -41.52 15.10
N ALA A 262 28.05 -41.32 16.28
CA ALA A 262 28.05 -40.02 16.96
C ALA A 262 28.80 -38.94 16.17
N VAL A 263 29.96 -39.28 15.61
CA VAL A 263 30.75 -38.39 14.75
C VAL A 263 30.00 -38.05 13.46
N THR A 264 29.42 -39.05 12.78
CA THR A 264 28.64 -38.82 11.55
C THR A 264 27.43 -37.93 11.80
N ARG A 265 26.69 -38.12 12.91
CA ARG A 265 25.57 -37.24 13.28
C ARG A 265 26.02 -35.81 13.52
N LEU A 266 27.14 -35.60 14.22
CA LEU A 266 27.68 -34.26 14.43
C LEU A 266 28.12 -33.60 13.12
N GLN A 267 28.80 -34.33 12.25
CA GLN A 267 29.21 -33.83 10.93
C GLN A 267 27.99 -33.42 10.09
N SER A 268 26.94 -34.24 10.07
CA SER A 268 25.67 -33.89 9.41
C SER A 268 25.05 -32.64 10.02
N ALA A 269 24.98 -32.54 11.35
CA ALA A 269 24.41 -31.38 12.03
C ALA A 269 25.19 -30.08 11.74
N VAL A 270 26.53 -30.16 11.65
CA VAL A 270 27.38 -29.03 11.26
C VAL A 270 27.08 -28.61 9.81
N ALA A 271 26.98 -29.55 8.88
CA ALA A 271 26.66 -29.24 7.48
C ALA A 271 25.27 -28.59 7.35
N THR A 272 24.26 -29.10 8.04
CA THR A 272 22.90 -28.53 8.09
C THR A 272 22.90 -27.14 8.71
N GLN A 273 23.68 -26.91 9.77
CA GLN A 273 23.82 -25.60 10.41
C GLN A 273 24.45 -24.57 9.47
N GLN A 274 25.50 -24.95 8.74
CA GLN A 274 26.14 -24.09 7.74
C GLN A 274 25.17 -23.74 6.61
N GLN A 275 24.44 -24.71 6.07
CA GLN A 275 23.46 -24.47 5.02
C GLN A 275 22.32 -23.56 5.50
N SER A 276 21.81 -23.79 6.72
CA SER A 276 20.74 -22.97 7.31
C SER A 276 21.21 -21.53 7.56
N SER A 277 22.46 -21.33 7.97
CA SER A 277 23.07 -20.01 8.16
C SER A 277 23.18 -19.23 6.84
N GLN A 278 23.59 -19.90 5.75
CA GLN A 278 23.63 -19.28 4.42
C GLN A 278 22.24 -18.88 3.94
N ARG A 279 21.24 -19.75 4.10
CA ARG A 279 19.84 -19.45 3.73
C ARG A 279 19.26 -18.29 4.53
N ALA A 280 19.52 -18.24 5.84
CA ALA A 280 19.10 -17.13 6.70
C ALA A 280 19.78 -15.82 6.30
N SER A 281 21.07 -15.85 5.96
CA SER A 281 21.82 -14.68 5.49
C SER A 281 21.28 -14.16 4.16
N LEU A 282 21.02 -15.04 3.20
CA LEU A 282 20.41 -14.68 1.92
C LEU A 282 19.01 -14.08 2.13
N ALA A 283 18.17 -14.71 2.95
CA ALA A 283 16.83 -14.20 3.27
C ALA A 283 16.88 -12.83 3.94
N ALA A 284 17.87 -12.57 4.81
CA ALA A 284 18.07 -11.27 5.44
C ALA A 284 18.46 -10.18 4.42
N VAL A 285 19.38 -10.48 3.49
CA VAL A 285 19.75 -9.55 2.41
C VAL A 285 18.55 -9.25 1.50
N GLN A 286 17.77 -10.27 1.15
CA GLN A 286 16.56 -10.11 0.33
C GLN A 286 15.49 -9.26 1.03
N ALA A 287 15.25 -9.47 2.32
CA ALA A 287 14.34 -8.65 3.12
C ALA A 287 14.80 -7.19 3.21
N ALA A 288 16.09 -6.96 3.45
CA ALA A 288 16.66 -5.61 3.46
C ALA A 288 16.52 -4.91 2.09
N ALA A 289 16.78 -5.61 0.99
CA ALA A 289 16.61 -5.08 -0.36
C ALA A 289 15.13 -4.79 -0.69
N ALA A 290 14.19 -5.63 -0.23
CA ALA A 290 12.77 -5.40 -0.41
C ALA A 290 12.29 -4.17 0.37
N ARG A 291 12.73 -4.02 1.63
CA ARG A 291 12.48 -2.80 2.43
C ARG A 291 13.04 -1.55 1.77
N GLY A 292 14.28 -1.59 1.26
CA GLY A 292 14.89 -0.46 0.54
C GLY A 292 14.07 -0.03 -0.69
N ARG A 293 13.47 -0.99 -1.42
CA ARG A 293 12.56 -0.69 -2.53
C ARG A 293 11.26 -0.03 -2.05
N ALA A 294 10.68 -0.48 -0.95
CA ALA A 294 9.49 0.14 -0.37
C ALA A 294 9.77 1.58 0.11
N GLU A 295 10.90 1.81 0.77
CA GLU A 295 11.33 3.15 1.20
C GLU A 295 11.57 4.09 0.01
N ALA A 296 12.18 3.60 -1.07
CA ALA A 296 12.37 4.36 -2.30
C ALA A 296 11.02 4.73 -2.96
N ALA A 297 10.06 3.80 -3.01
CA ALA A 297 8.71 4.06 -3.53
C ALA A 297 7.97 5.13 -2.68
N VAL A 298 8.08 5.07 -1.35
CA VAL A 298 7.54 6.10 -0.45
C VAL A 298 8.15 7.47 -0.75
N LYS A 299 9.48 7.53 -0.95
CA LYS A 299 10.17 8.79 -1.26
C LYS A 299 9.68 9.38 -2.59
N GLN A 300 9.55 8.55 -3.62
CA GLN A 300 9.01 8.97 -4.92
C GLN A 300 7.58 9.51 -4.80
N LEU A 301 6.70 8.80 -4.07
CA LEU A 301 5.33 9.24 -3.83
C LEU A 301 5.29 10.59 -3.09
N ARG A 302 6.11 10.78 -2.05
CA ARG A 302 6.19 12.06 -1.32
C ARG A 302 6.61 13.23 -2.22
N THR A 303 7.56 13.01 -3.13
CA THR A 303 7.96 14.03 -4.11
C THR A 303 6.79 14.42 -5.02
N LEU A 304 6.00 13.44 -5.49
CA LEU A 304 4.82 13.71 -6.31
C LEU A 304 3.73 14.44 -5.51
N GLN A 305 3.48 14.05 -4.26
CA GLN A 305 2.53 14.73 -3.36
C GLN A 305 2.92 16.19 -3.12
N GLN A 306 4.20 16.49 -2.91
CA GLN A 306 4.70 17.86 -2.75
C GLN A 306 4.44 18.70 -4.02
N ARG A 307 4.71 18.13 -5.20
CA ARG A 307 4.41 18.78 -6.48
C ARG A 307 2.90 19.04 -6.63
N ALA A 308 2.05 18.10 -6.21
CA ALA A 308 0.60 18.22 -6.27
C ALA A 308 0.10 19.36 -5.40
N ARG A 309 0.61 19.48 -4.16
CA ARG A 309 0.28 20.58 -3.24
C ARG A 309 0.63 21.95 -3.80
N VAL A 310 1.81 22.07 -4.44
CA VAL A 310 2.23 23.33 -5.06
C VAL A 310 1.34 23.67 -6.25
N LEU A 311 1.00 22.70 -7.10
CA LEU A 311 0.11 22.92 -8.24
C LEU A 311 -1.31 23.27 -7.79
N SER A 312 -1.86 22.59 -6.78
CA SER A 312 -3.19 22.89 -6.25
C SER A 312 -3.24 24.28 -5.63
N ALA A 313 -2.20 24.71 -4.91
CA ALA A 313 -2.12 26.06 -4.37
C ALA A 313 -2.06 27.13 -5.48
N ARG A 314 -1.31 26.87 -6.57
CA ARG A 314 -1.29 27.77 -7.75
C ARG A 314 -2.65 27.87 -8.41
N LEU A 315 -3.37 26.76 -8.55
CA LEU A 315 -4.72 26.70 -9.10
C LEU A 315 -5.69 27.54 -8.25
N GLN A 316 -5.66 27.38 -6.93
CA GLN A 316 -6.48 28.17 -6.00
C GLN A 316 -6.22 29.67 -6.12
N VAL A 317 -4.96 30.09 -6.24
CA VAL A 317 -4.60 31.50 -6.46
C VAL A 317 -5.13 32.02 -7.80
N GLN A 318 -5.03 31.24 -8.87
CA GLN A 318 -5.58 31.62 -10.18
C GLN A 318 -7.11 31.73 -10.16
N GLN A 319 -7.80 30.79 -9.50
CA GLN A 319 -9.25 30.84 -9.31
C GLN A 319 -9.66 32.07 -8.48
N ALA A 320 -8.92 32.41 -7.42
CA ALA A 320 -9.17 33.61 -6.63
C ALA A 320 -9.01 34.89 -7.47
N ARG A 321 -8.01 34.96 -8.35
CA ARG A 321 -7.81 36.09 -9.27
C ARG A 321 -8.96 36.23 -10.26
N LEU A 322 -9.50 35.13 -10.78
CA LEU A 322 -10.69 35.13 -11.66
C LEU A 322 -11.94 35.67 -10.96
N MET A 323 -12.07 35.39 -9.66
CA MET A 323 -13.19 35.89 -8.85
C MET A 323 -13.01 37.36 -8.44
N GLY A 324 -11.87 38.01 -8.74
CA GLY A 324 -11.58 39.42 -8.44
C GLY A 324 -11.56 39.76 -6.94
N GLU A 325 -10.95 40.88 -6.57
CA GLU A 325 -10.90 41.36 -5.16
C GLU A 325 -12.27 41.81 -4.60
N GLY A 326 -13.38 41.58 -5.34
CA GLY A 326 -14.73 41.90 -4.90
C GLY A 326 -15.88 41.05 -5.49
N ALA A 327 -15.63 39.99 -6.26
CA ALA A 327 -16.70 39.27 -6.97
C ALA A 327 -17.07 37.93 -6.31
N LEU A 328 -17.63 38.03 -5.12
CA LEU A 328 -18.66 37.10 -4.69
C LEU A 328 -19.98 37.87 -4.69
N SER A 329 -20.89 37.59 -5.62
CA SER A 329 -22.27 38.08 -5.52
C SER A 329 -22.85 37.73 -4.15
N ALA A 330 -23.83 38.46 -3.62
CA ALA A 330 -24.47 38.08 -2.36
C ALA A 330 -24.94 36.60 -2.35
N ALA A 331 -25.28 36.04 -3.51
CA ALA A 331 -25.60 34.63 -3.69
C ALA A 331 -24.37 33.68 -3.67
N GLN A 332 -23.21 34.09 -4.21
CA GLN A 332 -21.96 33.33 -4.10
C GLN A 332 -21.30 33.49 -2.72
N GLN A 333 -21.41 34.66 -2.10
CA GLN A 333 -21.12 34.90 -0.70
C GLN A 333 -22.06 34.08 0.18
N ALA A 334 -23.34 33.96 -0.16
CA ALA A 334 -24.27 33.09 0.55
C ALA A 334 -23.97 31.61 0.28
N ARG A 335 -23.49 31.22 -0.92
CA ARG A 335 -23.05 29.84 -1.20
C ARG A 335 -21.71 29.49 -0.57
N LEU A 336 -20.78 30.45 -0.47
CA LEU A 336 -19.53 30.29 0.26
C LEU A 336 -19.73 30.40 1.75
N LYS A 337 -20.64 31.24 2.24
CA LYS A 337 -21.09 31.23 3.64
C LYS A 337 -21.93 30.01 3.94
N ALA A 338 -22.70 29.47 2.98
CA ALA A 338 -23.39 28.20 3.14
C ALA A 338 -22.40 27.03 3.04
N ALA A 339 -21.37 27.11 2.21
CA ALA A 339 -20.28 26.15 2.16
C ALA A 339 -19.41 26.25 3.41
N GLU A 340 -19.16 27.46 3.95
CA GLU A 340 -18.51 27.74 5.23
C GLU A 340 -19.40 27.35 6.38
N VAL A 341 -20.73 27.47 6.31
CA VAL A 341 -21.68 26.93 7.29
C VAL A 341 -21.84 25.43 7.10
N ILE A 342 -21.59 24.84 5.95
CA ILE A 342 -21.47 23.38 5.76
C ILE A 342 -20.09 22.90 6.26
N VAL A 343 -19.07 23.76 6.19
CA VAL A 343 -17.69 23.58 6.67
C VAL A 343 -17.48 24.08 8.11
N ALA A 344 -18.49 24.70 8.74
CA ALA A 344 -18.52 25.20 10.13
C ALA A 344 -19.69 24.63 10.95
N ALA A 345 -20.77 24.16 10.29
CA ALA A 345 -21.70 23.15 10.80
C ALA A 345 -21.20 21.73 10.50
N ALA A 346 -20.24 21.56 9.59
CA ALA A 346 -19.08 20.79 9.98
C ALA A 346 -18.28 21.67 10.94
N GLY A 347 -18.62 21.70 12.23
CA GLY A 347 -17.60 22.07 13.22
C GLY A 347 -16.46 21.04 13.13
N PRO A 348 -16.15 20.25 14.17
CA PRO A 348 -15.97 18.85 13.81
C PRO A 348 -17.23 18.50 12.98
N ALA A 349 -17.20 17.49 12.11
CA ALA A 349 -18.47 16.80 11.90
C ALA A 349 -19.10 16.56 13.31
N THR A 350 -20.31 16.02 13.47
CA THR A 350 -20.31 15.05 14.57
C THR A 350 -19.07 14.20 14.31
N ALA A 351 -18.10 14.24 15.23
CA ALA A 351 -17.16 13.17 15.30
C ALA A 351 -18.07 11.97 15.56
N GLY A 352 -18.75 11.46 14.52
CA GLY A 352 -18.73 10.04 14.25
C GLY A 352 -17.25 9.81 14.27
N ALA A 353 -16.80 9.42 15.46
CA ALA A 353 -15.43 9.52 15.90
C ALA A 353 -14.57 9.17 14.69
N SER A 354 -13.63 10.04 14.28
CA SER A 354 -12.66 9.66 13.25
C SER A 354 -12.25 8.26 13.63
N CYS A 355 -12.71 7.28 12.88
CA CYS A 355 -12.70 5.93 13.39
C CYS A 355 -11.23 5.58 13.43
N LEU A 356 -10.68 5.54 14.63
CA LEU A 356 -9.25 5.33 14.81
C LEU A 356 -8.89 3.90 14.39
N GLY A 357 -9.89 3.01 14.38
CA GLY A 357 -9.74 1.59 14.20
C GLY A 357 -8.84 1.02 15.30
N LEU A 358 -8.30 -0.17 15.03
CA LEU A 358 -7.19 -0.74 15.79
C LEU A 358 -6.03 -0.98 14.84
N ASP A 359 -4.83 -1.22 15.40
CA ASP A 359 -3.73 -1.70 14.57
C ASP A 359 -4.11 -3.04 13.93
N THR A 360 -4.08 -3.07 12.60
CA THR A 360 -4.44 -4.26 11.81
C THR A 360 -3.21 -5.04 11.34
N SER A 361 -2.00 -4.55 11.65
CA SER A 361 -0.74 -5.09 11.12
C SER A 361 -0.47 -6.55 11.50
N THR A 362 -1.02 -7.01 12.62
CA THR A 362 -0.84 -8.35 13.18
C THR A 362 -1.85 -9.36 12.68
N PHE A 363 -2.95 -8.91 12.08
CA PHE A 363 -3.99 -9.82 11.59
C PHE A 363 -3.61 -10.37 10.21
N ALA A 364 -3.81 -11.68 10.04
CA ALA A 364 -3.71 -12.31 8.73
C ALA A 364 -4.76 -11.75 7.76
N ASN A 365 -4.48 -11.88 6.46
CA ASN A 365 -5.39 -11.43 5.41
C ASN A 365 -6.77 -12.10 5.54
N GLY A 366 -7.82 -11.29 5.66
CA GLY A 366 -9.19 -11.75 5.86
C GLY A 366 -9.55 -12.07 7.31
N MET A 367 -8.65 -11.80 8.27
CA MET A 367 -8.84 -12.11 9.70
C MET A 367 -8.91 -10.86 10.59
N ILE A 368 -9.06 -9.66 10.00
CA ILE A 368 -9.27 -8.42 10.76
C ILE A 368 -10.68 -8.41 11.39
N PRO A 369 -10.81 -8.26 12.72
CA PRO A 369 -12.11 -8.18 13.36
C PRO A 369 -12.84 -6.90 12.94
N ALA A 370 -14.16 -6.96 12.79
CA ALA A 370 -14.97 -5.79 12.38
C ALA A 370 -14.77 -4.58 13.31
N ALA A 371 -14.54 -4.82 14.61
CA ALA A 371 -14.27 -3.76 15.59
C ALA A 371 -12.93 -3.02 15.37
N ALA A 372 -12.00 -3.59 14.60
CA ALA A 372 -10.75 -2.94 14.18
C ALA A 372 -10.91 -2.12 12.89
N LEU A 373 -12.04 -2.28 12.18
CA LEU A 373 -12.33 -1.62 10.92
C LEU A 373 -13.26 -0.42 11.12
N CYS A 374 -13.37 0.40 10.08
CA CYS A 374 -14.09 1.64 10.09
C CYS A 374 -15.16 1.69 9.00
N PRO A 375 -16.35 2.24 9.30
CA PRO A 375 -17.41 2.38 8.32
C PRO A 375 -17.01 3.35 7.21
N VAL A 376 -17.48 3.09 6.00
CA VAL A 376 -17.25 3.92 4.82
C VAL A 376 -18.35 4.98 4.69
N TRP A 377 -17.95 6.25 4.69
CA TRP A 377 -18.91 7.35 4.52
C TRP A 377 -19.58 7.31 3.14
N GLY A 378 -20.90 7.40 3.13
CA GLY A 378 -21.69 7.34 1.89
C GLY A 378 -21.93 5.92 1.36
N ALA A 379 -21.43 4.89 2.02
CA ALA A 379 -21.60 3.48 1.63
C ALA A 379 -21.93 2.61 2.87
N PRO A 380 -23.20 2.59 3.31
CA PRO A 380 -23.62 1.81 4.48
C PRO A 380 -23.29 0.32 4.35
N GLY A 381 -22.85 -0.30 5.45
CA GLY A 381 -22.49 -1.73 5.48
C GLY A 381 -21.07 -2.06 5.01
N HIS A 382 -20.35 -1.10 4.43
CA HIS A 382 -18.97 -1.27 4.00
C HIS A 382 -17.98 -0.88 5.10
N LEU A 383 -16.88 -1.63 5.18
CA LEU A 383 -15.83 -1.48 6.18
C LEU A 383 -14.45 -1.43 5.51
N LEU A 384 -13.58 -0.57 6.01
CA LEU A 384 -12.19 -0.43 5.57
C LEU A 384 -11.26 -0.25 6.76
N ARG A 385 -9.95 -0.46 6.56
CA ARG A 385 -8.92 -0.07 7.51
C ARG A 385 -9.02 1.45 7.76
N ALA A 386 -8.75 1.90 8.99
CA ALA A 386 -9.02 3.28 9.42
C ALA A 386 -8.45 4.37 8.50
N ASP A 387 -7.18 4.25 8.13
CA ASP A 387 -6.49 5.15 7.20
C ASP A 387 -7.14 5.16 5.80
N ALA A 388 -7.45 3.97 5.27
CA ALA A 388 -8.13 3.80 4.00
C ALA A 388 -9.56 4.39 4.04
N ALA A 389 -10.33 4.15 5.10
CA ALA A 389 -11.68 4.67 5.28
C ALA A 389 -11.70 6.21 5.31
N GLU A 390 -10.75 6.79 6.04
CA GLU A 390 -10.61 8.25 6.16
C GLU A 390 -10.15 8.87 4.84
N ALA A 391 -9.23 8.23 4.12
CA ALA A 391 -8.85 8.62 2.76
C ALA A 391 -10.03 8.52 1.79
N PHE A 392 -10.80 7.43 1.84
CA PHE A 392 -11.97 7.22 1.00
C PHE A 392 -13.05 8.25 1.29
N ARG A 393 -13.28 8.61 2.55
CA ARG A 393 -14.21 9.67 2.94
C ARG A 393 -13.86 11.00 2.26
N ARG A 394 -12.58 11.39 2.24
CA ARG A 394 -12.13 12.62 1.56
C ARG A 394 -12.38 12.55 0.06
N LEU A 395 -12.05 11.41 -0.56
CA LEU A 395 -12.28 11.17 -1.99
C LEU A 395 -13.77 11.20 -2.35
N SER A 396 -14.59 10.48 -1.59
CA SER A 396 -16.04 10.37 -1.80
C SER A 396 -16.76 11.71 -1.63
N ARG A 397 -16.27 12.60 -0.73
CA ARG A 397 -16.79 13.98 -0.63
C ARG A 397 -16.43 14.83 -1.85
N GLN A 398 -15.23 14.69 -2.40
CA GLN A 398 -14.84 15.39 -3.62
C GLN A 398 -15.67 14.90 -4.81
N TYR A 399 -15.86 13.59 -4.91
CA TYR A 399 -16.71 12.97 -5.92
C TYR A 399 -18.17 13.46 -5.81
N ALA A 400 -18.71 13.57 -4.60
CA ALA A 400 -20.06 14.09 -4.38
C ALA A 400 -20.24 15.57 -4.79
N THR A 401 -19.19 16.39 -4.70
CA THR A 401 -19.23 17.77 -5.22
C THR A 401 -19.32 17.81 -6.75
N GLU A 402 -18.72 16.83 -7.44
CA GLU A 402 -18.74 16.74 -8.90
C GLU A 402 -20.03 16.11 -9.43
N PHE A 403 -20.43 14.95 -8.88
CA PHE A 403 -21.50 14.11 -9.43
C PHE A 403 -22.80 14.16 -8.60
N GLY A 404 -22.84 14.90 -7.49
CA GLY A 404 -24.02 15.08 -6.65
C GLY A 404 -24.34 13.92 -5.70
N THR A 405 -23.63 12.78 -5.82
CA THR A 405 -23.80 11.62 -4.93
C THR A 405 -22.45 11.12 -4.41
N PRO A 406 -22.37 10.53 -3.20
CA PRO A 406 -21.17 9.82 -2.75
C PRO A 406 -20.79 8.67 -3.69
N ILE A 407 -19.54 8.22 -3.60
CA ILE A 407 -19.08 7.04 -4.35
C ILE A 407 -19.90 5.81 -3.95
N CYS A 408 -20.47 5.15 -4.97
CA CYS A 408 -21.16 3.88 -4.85
C CYS A 408 -20.14 2.75 -4.63
N VAL A 409 -20.36 1.90 -3.63
CA VAL A 409 -19.47 0.76 -3.29
C VAL A 409 -20.28 -0.53 -3.36
N THR A 410 -19.72 -1.57 -3.99
CA THR A 410 -20.30 -2.92 -4.06
C THR A 410 -19.56 -3.91 -3.17
N ASP A 411 -18.25 -3.74 -2.98
CA ASP A 411 -17.45 -4.58 -2.11
C ASP A 411 -16.34 -3.76 -1.42
N SER A 412 -15.92 -4.21 -0.24
CA SER A 412 -14.93 -3.52 0.62
C SER A 412 -14.11 -4.55 1.40
N TYR A 413 -13.99 -4.46 2.72
CA TYR A 413 -13.39 -5.53 3.50
C TYR A 413 -14.10 -6.88 3.29
N ARG A 414 -13.34 -7.93 2.98
CA ARG A 414 -13.83 -9.30 2.80
C ARG A 414 -13.08 -10.26 3.73
N SER A 415 -13.81 -11.00 4.57
CA SER A 415 -13.22 -11.99 5.47
C SER A 415 -12.63 -13.18 4.72
N LEU A 416 -11.75 -13.94 5.35
CA LEU A 416 -11.14 -15.14 4.76
C LEU A 416 -12.21 -16.16 4.37
N ALA A 417 -13.20 -16.38 5.24
CA ALA A 417 -14.31 -17.29 4.96
C ALA A 417 -15.14 -16.85 3.74
N ALA A 418 -15.43 -15.56 3.63
CA ALA A 418 -16.10 -15.02 2.45
C ALA A 418 -15.23 -15.16 1.19
N GLN A 419 -13.93 -14.93 1.29
CA GLN A 419 -12.99 -15.11 0.18
C GLN A 419 -12.92 -16.57 -0.29
N VAL A 420 -12.94 -17.55 0.62
CA VAL A 420 -13.02 -18.99 0.27
C VAL A 420 -14.28 -19.27 -0.55
N LYS A 421 -15.43 -18.75 -0.13
CA LYS A 421 -16.69 -18.93 -0.86
C LYS A 421 -16.63 -18.31 -2.26
N VAL A 422 -16.20 -17.06 -2.38
CA VAL A 422 -16.08 -16.37 -3.67
C VAL A 422 -15.06 -17.06 -4.59
N TYR A 423 -13.98 -17.60 -4.03
CA TYR A 423 -12.99 -18.36 -4.79
C TYR A 423 -13.53 -19.69 -5.31
N ALA A 424 -14.34 -20.40 -4.52
CA ALA A 424 -15.00 -21.62 -4.96
C ALA A 424 -16.00 -21.35 -6.10
N GLU A 425 -16.72 -20.23 -6.04
CA GLU A 425 -17.71 -19.84 -7.06
C GLU A 425 -17.05 -19.29 -8.34
N LYS A 426 -15.95 -18.55 -8.20
CA LYS A 426 -15.33 -17.78 -9.29
C LYS A 426 -13.80 -17.87 -9.25
N PRO A 427 -13.19 -19.06 -9.42
CA PRO A 427 -11.75 -19.26 -9.22
C PRO A 427 -10.85 -18.47 -10.20
N GLN A 428 -11.39 -18.08 -11.36
CA GLN A 428 -10.68 -17.26 -12.36
C GLN A 428 -10.75 -15.75 -12.08
N LEU A 429 -11.69 -15.32 -11.23
CA LEU A 429 -11.90 -13.90 -10.90
C LEU A 429 -11.49 -13.58 -9.46
N ALA A 430 -11.56 -14.55 -8.56
CA ALA A 430 -11.24 -14.34 -7.16
C ALA A 430 -9.75 -14.51 -6.92
N ALA A 431 -9.17 -13.63 -6.11
CA ALA A 431 -7.86 -13.88 -5.53
C ALA A 431 -7.87 -15.16 -4.67
N LYS A 432 -6.73 -15.86 -4.62
CA LYS A 432 -6.56 -17.01 -3.72
C LYS A 432 -6.91 -16.58 -2.28
N PRO A 433 -7.61 -17.43 -1.49
CA PRO A 433 -7.89 -17.11 -0.10
C PRO A 433 -6.61 -16.74 0.67
N GLY A 434 -6.68 -15.64 1.42
CA GLY A 434 -5.53 -15.08 2.15
C GLY A 434 -4.61 -14.17 1.33
N THR A 435 -4.90 -13.90 0.05
CA THR A 435 -4.07 -13.02 -0.80
C THR A 435 -4.80 -11.79 -1.34
N SER A 436 -6.08 -11.61 -1.01
CA SER A 436 -6.90 -10.50 -1.53
C SER A 436 -6.64 -9.19 -0.78
N ASN A 437 -6.52 -8.07 -1.50
CA ASN A 437 -6.40 -6.74 -0.85
C ASN A 437 -7.70 -6.32 -0.12
N HIS A 438 -8.85 -6.88 -0.49
CA HIS A 438 -10.09 -6.74 0.29
C HIS A 438 -9.92 -7.30 1.71
N GLY A 439 -9.22 -8.43 1.88
CA GLY A 439 -8.98 -9.00 3.20
C GLY A 439 -7.97 -8.23 4.05
N ARG A 440 -7.27 -7.26 3.48
CA ARG A 440 -6.43 -6.29 4.21
C ARG A 440 -7.18 -4.99 4.56
N GLY A 441 -8.44 -4.84 4.12
CA GLY A 441 -9.24 -3.63 4.34
C GLY A 441 -8.74 -2.40 3.57
N VAL A 442 -8.03 -2.60 2.47
CA VAL A 442 -7.42 -1.53 1.65
C VAL A 442 -7.86 -1.58 0.19
N ALA A 443 -8.94 -2.28 -0.12
CA ALA A 443 -9.51 -2.33 -1.45
C ALA A 443 -11.03 -2.14 -1.39
N ALA A 444 -11.57 -1.57 -2.46
CA ALA A 444 -13.01 -1.40 -2.66
C ALA A 444 -13.36 -1.63 -4.13
N ASP A 445 -14.49 -2.30 -4.35
CA ASP A 445 -15.11 -2.42 -5.67
C ASP A 445 -16.21 -1.35 -5.77
N LEU A 446 -16.18 -0.54 -6.83
CA LEU A 446 -16.99 0.68 -6.96
C LEU A 446 -18.02 0.56 -8.08
N CYS A 447 -19.14 1.28 -7.94
CA CYS A 447 -20.26 1.32 -8.89
C CYS A 447 -20.63 2.76 -9.31
N GLY A 448 -21.80 2.96 -9.91
CA GLY A 448 -22.32 4.29 -10.26
C GLY A 448 -21.66 4.93 -11.49
N GLY A 449 -21.13 4.11 -12.41
CA GLY A 449 -20.41 4.54 -13.60
C GLY A 449 -18.91 4.26 -13.49
N ILE A 450 -18.36 4.22 -12.28
CA ILE A 450 -16.93 3.93 -12.03
C ILE A 450 -16.55 2.52 -12.51
N GLN A 451 -17.46 1.55 -12.42
CA GLN A 451 -17.24 0.16 -12.84
C GLN A 451 -17.08 -0.05 -14.36
N SER A 452 -16.99 1.01 -15.16
CA SER A 452 -16.98 0.91 -16.61
C SER A 452 -15.94 1.87 -17.20
N PHE A 453 -15.04 1.33 -18.02
CA PHE A 453 -14.06 2.16 -18.71
C PHE A 453 -14.74 3.19 -19.63
N GLY A 454 -14.15 4.38 -19.72
CA GLY A 454 -14.60 5.44 -20.63
C GLY A 454 -15.76 6.29 -20.11
N THR A 455 -16.36 5.96 -18.96
CA THR A 455 -17.35 6.84 -18.32
C THR A 455 -16.69 8.08 -17.71
N ALA A 456 -17.47 9.14 -17.52
CA ALA A 456 -16.98 10.37 -16.89
C ALA A 456 -16.55 10.11 -15.44
N GLU A 457 -17.30 9.27 -14.72
CA GLU A 457 -17.04 8.88 -13.34
C GLU A 457 -15.73 8.09 -13.21
N HIS A 458 -15.47 7.13 -14.10
CA HIS A 458 -14.21 6.38 -14.11
C HIS A 458 -13.03 7.29 -14.48
N ALA A 459 -13.18 8.13 -15.51
CA ALA A 459 -12.13 9.09 -15.91
C ALA A 459 -11.79 10.07 -14.77
N TRP A 460 -12.81 10.54 -14.05
CA TRP A 460 -12.63 11.39 -12.89
C TRP A 460 -11.88 10.66 -11.78
N MET A 461 -12.24 9.41 -11.48
CA MET A 461 -11.55 8.60 -10.46
C MET A 461 -10.07 8.39 -10.81
N VAL A 462 -9.74 8.08 -12.06
CA VAL A 462 -8.35 7.91 -12.52
C VAL A 462 -7.52 9.18 -12.30
N ALA A 463 -8.12 10.35 -12.47
CA ALA A 463 -7.45 11.63 -12.28
C ALA A 463 -7.32 12.06 -10.81
N HIS A 464 -8.31 11.77 -9.97
CA HIS A 464 -8.42 12.38 -8.64
C HIS A 464 -8.18 11.42 -7.47
N ALA A 465 -8.51 10.14 -7.60
CA ALA A 465 -8.28 9.15 -6.54
C ALA A 465 -6.83 9.12 -6.03
N PRO A 466 -5.79 9.22 -6.89
CA PRO A 466 -4.40 9.17 -6.44
C PRO A 466 -4.02 10.27 -5.46
N LEU A 467 -4.68 11.43 -5.53
CA LEU A 467 -4.47 12.54 -4.60
C LEU A 467 -4.88 12.19 -3.16
N SER A 468 -5.76 11.19 -3.00
CA SER A 468 -6.20 10.66 -1.71
C SER A 468 -5.54 9.31 -1.37
N GLY A 469 -4.53 8.87 -2.13
CA GLY A 469 -3.84 7.58 -1.90
C GLY A 469 -4.57 6.36 -2.46
N TRP A 470 -5.69 6.55 -3.16
CA TRP A 470 -6.44 5.52 -3.85
C TRP A 470 -6.04 5.43 -5.31
N PHE A 471 -5.96 4.25 -5.90
CA PHE A 471 -5.55 4.07 -7.28
C PHE A 471 -6.19 2.85 -7.91
N LEU A 472 -6.28 2.86 -9.24
CA LEU A 472 -6.60 1.68 -10.05
C LEU A 472 -5.27 0.95 -10.32
N PRO A 473 -5.09 -0.29 -9.83
CA PRO A 473 -3.86 -1.03 -10.09
C PRO A 473 -3.61 -1.20 -11.59
N THR A 474 -2.35 -1.23 -12.02
CA THR A 474 -2.03 -1.34 -13.47
C THR A 474 -2.57 -2.63 -14.10
N TRP A 475 -2.61 -3.73 -13.34
CA TRP A 475 -3.18 -4.99 -13.79
C TRP A 475 -4.70 -4.91 -14.02
N ALA A 476 -5.39 -4.01 -13.30
CA ALA A 476 -6.83 -3.79 -13.36
C ALA A 476 -7.23 -2.74 -14.42
N GLY A 477 -6.27 -1.94 -14.89
CA GLY A 477 -6.50 -0.90 -15.89
C GLY A 477 -6.83 -1.41 -17.29
N PRO A 478 -7.15 -0.51 -18.23
CA PRO A 478 -7.34 -0.85 -19.63
C PRO A 478 -6.09 -1.55 -20.20
N GLY A 479 -6.26 -2.75 -20.76
CA GLY A 479 -5.14 -3.54 -21.29
C GLY A 479 -4.25 -4.20 -20.22
N GLY A 480 -4.64 -4.14 -18.95
CA GLY A 480 -4.00 -4.90 -17.87
C GLY A 480 -4.23 -6.41 -18.00
N SER A 481 -3.49 -7.20 -17.20
CA SER A 481 -3.59 -8.66 -17.23
C SER A 481 -4.96 -9.19 -16.80
N LYS A 482 -5.72 -8.41 -16.03
CA LYS A 482 -7.07 -8.72 -15.59
C LYS A 482 -7.87 -7.44 -15.43
N PRO A 483 -8.47 -6.90 -16.50
CA PRO A 483 -9.16 -5.61 -16.47
C PRO A 483 -10.35 -5.63 -15.50
N GLU A 484 -10.29 -4.77 -14.48
CA GLU A 484 -11.28 -4.64 -13.42
C GLU A 484 -11.49 -3.15 -13.10
N PRO A 485 -12.23 -2.39 -13.93
CA PRO A 485 -12.44 -0.94 -13.75
C PRO A 485 -13.09 -0.57 -12.41
N TRP A 486 -13.82 -1.52 -11.82
CA TRP A 486 -14.43 -1.36 -10.50
C TRP A 486 -13.44 -1.47 -9.35
N HIS A 487 -12.26 -2.07 -9.53
CA HIS A 487 -11.36 -2.42 -8.43
C HIS A 487 -10.36 -1.31 -8.11
N TRP A 488 -10.45 -0.76 -6.90
CA TRP A 488 -9.57 0.32 -6.44
C TRP A 488 -8.86 -0.08 -5.15
N GLU A 489 -7.58 0.26 -5.07
CA GLU A 489 -6.72 -0.05 -3.92
C GLU A 489 -6.22 1.22 -3.23
N TYR A 490 -5.89 1.11 -1.94
CA TYR A 490 -5.30 2.16 -1.13
C TYR A 490 -3.86 1.81 -0.73
N ALA A 491 -2.92 2.72 -1.01
CA ALA A 491 -1.50 2.54 -0.71
C ALA A 491 -0.86 3.62 0.19
N GLY A 492 -1.62 4.58 0.73
CA GLY A 492 -1.10 5.56 1.70
C GLY A 492 -1.12 6.99 1.21
#